data_AF-A0A154IAN0-F1
#
_entry.id   AF-A0A154IAN0-F1
#
_cell.length_a   1.000
_cell.length_b   1.000
_cell.length_c   1.000
_cell.angle_alpha   90.00
_cell.angle_beta   90.00
_cell.angle_gamma   90.00
#
_symmetry.space_group_name_H-M   'P 1'
#
loop_
_entity.id
_entity.type
_entity.pdbx_description
1 polymer ?
#
loop_
_entity_poly.entity_id
_entity_poly.type
_entity_poly.pdbx_seq_one_letter_code
_entity_poly.pdbx_strand_id
1 'polypeptide(L)'
;MNLQMNTVRGWLFQAKLDDLRHAYAAARSSCDHDRARLEQQWAAFQAQVDVGTAVLYEEDEDGQIIYDYSEHFGDTNAEIESALSLVRQAFVISLHHLWEREINKFMKTKKYEPKEAYHALEAVGLIVQRDELERLRLACNVAKHSEGRSADELFATNPEMFKLDDAYDKPAYDNLIVTDADLESFFASVVKSGFQRQSTFKAKAP
;
A
#
# COMPACT_ATOMS: atom_id res chain seq x y z
N MET A 1 27.03 14.31 -18.60
CA MET A 1 26.82 13.62 -17.30
C MET A 1 27.32 12.19 -17.45
N ASN A 2 28.23 11.74 -16.58
CA ASN A 2 29.00 10.48 -16.78
C ASN A 2 28.10 9.23 -16.66
N LEU A 3 28.08 8.34 -17.67
CA LEU A 3 27.30 7.09 -17.67
C LEU A 3 27.54 6.21 -16.43
N GLN A 4 28.78 6.18 -15.92
CA GLN A 4 29.13 5.42 -14.71
C GLN A 4 28.40 5.93 -13.45
N MET A 5 28.17 7.24 -13.35
CA MET A 5 27.51 7.86 -12.18
C MET A 5 26.02 7.52 -12.14
N ASN A 6 25.38 7.34 -13.30
CA ASN A 6 24.00 6.89 -13.40
C ASN A 6 23.84 5.41 -13.02
N THR A 7 24.86 4.59 -13.26
CA THR A 7 24.80 3.13 -13.00
C THR A 7 24.82 2.82 -11.50
N VAL A 8 25.70 3.47 -10.72
CA VAL A 8 25.74 3.28 -9.26
C VAL A 8 24.50 3.83 -8.58
N ARG A 9 24.01 5.01 -9.01
CA ARG A 9 22.78 5.60 -8.48
C ARG A 9 21.56 4.74 -8.77
N GLY A 10 21.44 4.22 -10.00
CA GLY A 10 20.36 3.31 -10.35
C GLY A 10 20.37 2.02 -9.54
N TRP A 11 21.56 1.44 -9.33
CA TRP A 11 21.71 0.27 -8.47
C TRP A 11 21.31 0.55 -7.01
N LEU A 12 21.79 1.66 -6.42
CA LEU A 12 21.44 2.04 -5.05
C LEU A 12 19.94 2.35 -4.90
N PHE A 13 19.33 2.97 -5.91
CA PHE A 13 17.90 3.25 -5.92
C PHE A 13 17.09 1.95 -5.94
N GLN A 14 17.43 1.03 -6.85
CA GLN A 14 16.76 -0.26 -6.94
C GLN A 14 16.93 -1.09 -5.66
N ALA A 15 18.14 -1.14 -5.09
CA ALA A 15 18.39 -1.86 -3.84
C ALA A 15 17.48 -1.35 -2.69
N LYS A 16 17.32 -0.03 -2.56
CA LYS A 16 16.41 0.55 -1.55
C LYS A 16 14.94 0.21 -1.81
N LEU A 17 14.52 0.13 -3.07
CA LEU A 17 13.16 -0.29 -3.42
C LEU A 17 12.94 -1.77 -3.11
N ASP A 18 13.93 -2.61 -3.40
CA ASP A 18 13.88 -4.04 -3.08
C ASP A 18 13.82 -4.24 -1.56
N ASP A 19 14.64 -3.50 -0.79
CA ASP A 19 14.57 -3.51 0.68
C ASP A 19 13.20 -3.07 1.19
N LEU A 20 12.59 -2.03 0.60
CA LEU A 20 11.26 -1.57 0.98
C LEU A 20 10.18 -2.61 0.66
N ARG A 21 10.27 -3.29 -0.50
CA ARG A 21 9.37 -4.39 -0.85
C ARG A 21 9.50 -5.58 0.09
N HIS A 22 10.73 -5.97 0.44
CA HIS A 22 10.95 -7.05 1.41
C HIS A 22 10.40 -6.68 2.79
N ALA A 23 10.58 -5.44 3.23
CA ALA A 23 10.01 -4.95 4.48
C ALA A 23 8.48 -4.99 4.46
N TYR A 24 7.85 -4.61 3.34
CA TYR A 24 6.40 -4.69 3.18
C TYR A 24 5.91 -6.14 3.26
N ALA A 25 6.53 -7.05 2.51
CA ALA A 25 6.19 -8.47 2.53
C ALA A 25 6.32 -9.07 3.94
N ALA A 26 7.39 -8.74 4.66
CA ALA A 26 7.60 -9.19 6.03
C ALA A 26 6.53 -8.64 6.99
N ALA A 27 6.25 -7.33 6.92
CA ALA A 27 5.22 -6.69 7.77
C ALA A 27 3.83 -7.30 7.54
N ARG A 28 3.49 -7.57 6.27
CA ARG A 28 2.22 -8.17 5.87
C ARG A 28 2.07 -9.63 6.32
N SER A 29 3.15 -10.40 6.33
CA SER A 29 3.09 -11.85 6.57
C SER A 29 2.46 -12.24 7.90
N SER A 30 2.53 -11.40 8.94
CA SER A 30 1.86 -11.65 10.22
C SER A 30 0.34 -11.61 10.05
N CYS A 31 -0.18 -10.59 9.39
CA CYS A 31 -1.61 -10.46 9.13
C CYS A 31 -2.12 -11.56 8.18
N ASP A 32 -1.32 -11.94 7.18
CA ASP A 32 -1.68 -13.04 6.28
C ASP A 32 -1.76 -14.38 7.05
N HIS A 33 -0.84 -14.61 7.99
CA HIS A 33 -0.86 -15.78 8.86
C HIS A 33 -2.08 -15.76 9.80
N ASP A 34 -2.39 -14.61 10.41
CA ASP A 34 -3.56 -14.48 11.29
C ASP A 34 -4.87 -14.67 10.54
N ARG A 35 -4.98 -14.14 9.31
CA ARG A 35 -6.16 -14.37 8.46
C ARG A 35 -6.31 -15.85 8.13
N ALA A 36 -5.24 -16.50 7.66
CA ALA A 36 -5.28 -17.92 7.32
C ALA A 36 -5.66 -18.80 8.52
N ARG A 37 -5.14 -18.47 9.72
CA ARG A 37 -5.51 -19.14 10.97
C ARG A 37 -6.99 -18.93 11.30
N LEU A 38 -7.50 -17.71 11.19
CA LEU A 38 -8.90 -17.38 11.46
C LEU A 38 -9.84 -18.11 10.49
N GLU A 39 -9.53 -18.12 9.20
CA GLU A 39 -10.28 -18.84 8.16
C GLU A 39 -10.31 -20.35 8.44
N GLN A 40 -9.18 -20.93 8.85
CA GLN A 40 -9.12 -22.35 9.21
C GLN A 40 -9.95 -22.66 10.46
N GLN A 41 -9.89 -21.80 11.48
CA GLN A 41 -10.69 -21.93 12.70
C GLN A 41 -12.19 -21.83 12.40
N TRP A 42 -12.58 -20.86 11.57
CA TRP A 42 -13.97 -20.68 11.15
C TRP A 42 -14.47 -21.89 10.34
N ALA A 43 -13.69 -22.36 9.36
CA ALA A 43 -14.08 -23.53 8.57
C ALA A 43 -14.25 -24.79 9.43
N ALA A 44 -13.36 -25.01 10.40
CA ALA A 44 -13.45 -26.14 11.33
C ALA A 44 -14.67 -26.02 12.26
N PHE A 45 -15.00 -24.81 12.70
CA PHE A 45 -16.17 -24.55 13.54
C PHE A 45 -17.48 -24.71 12.76
N GLN A 46 -17.55 -24.14 11.55
CA GLN A 46 -18.71 -24.28 10.67
C GLN A 46 -19.01 -25.75 10.36
N ALA A 47 -17.98 -26.57 10.12
CA ALA A 47 -18.15 -28.01 9.92
C ALA A 47 -18.77 -28.71 11.14
N GLN A 48 -18.47 -28.26 12.37
CA GLN A 48 -19.08 -28.79 13.60
C GLN A 48 -20.54 -28.37 13.74
N VAL A 49 -20.86 -27.14 13.34
CA VAL A 49 -22.24 -26.62 13.30
C VAL A 49 -23.08 -27.41 12.28
N ASP A 50 -22.53 -27.66 11.09
CA ASP A 50 -23.23 -28.36 10.01
C ASP A 50 -23.63 -29.79 10.37
N VAL A 51 -22.83 -30.47 11.19
CA VAL A 51 -23.13 -31.83 11.71
C VAL A 51 -23.88 -31.81 13.06
N GLY A 52 -24.23 -30.63 13.57
CA GLY A 52 -25.00 -30.45 14.81
C GLY A 52 -24.21 -30.74 16.09
N THR A 53 -22.87 -30.73 16.03
CA THR A 53 -21.98 -30.92 17.20
C THR A 53 -21.57 -29.62 17.87
N ALA A 54 -21.85 -28.48 17.24
CA ALA A 54 -21.67 -27.14 17.78
C ALA A 54 -22.87 -26.25 17.41
N VAL A 55 -22.98 -25.10 18.06
CA VAL A 55 -24.00 -24.07 17.80
C VAL A 55 -23.31 -22.73 17.58
N LEU A 56 -23.91 -21.84 16.78
CA LEU A 56 -23.33 -20.52 16.45
C LEU A 56 -23.36 -19.55 17.63
N TYR A 57 -24.24 -19.79 18.60
CA TYR A 57 -24.43 -18.93 19.75
C TYR A 57 -24.56 -19.79 21.02
N GLU A 58 -23.98 -19.29 22.10
CA GLU A 58 -24.18 -19.84 23.44
C GLU A 58 -25.26 -19.03 24.16
N GLU A 59 -26.17 -19.73 24.84
CA GLU A 59 -27.22 -19.13 25.65
C GLU A 59 -26.99 -19.46 27.14
N ASP A 60 -27.41 -18.56 28.03
CA ASP A 60 -27.51 -18.84 29.46
C ASP A 60 -28.76 -19.66 29.82
N GLU A 61 -28.98 -19.88 31.12
CA GLU A 61 -30.13 -20.65 31.63
C GLU A 61 -31.50 -20.00 31.31
N ASP A 62 -31.51 -18.69 31.03
CA ASP A 62 -32.71 -17.91 30.70
C ASP A 62 -32.92 -17.78 29.18
N GLY A 63 -32.05 -18.39 28.36
CA GLY A 63 -32.10 -18.32 26.89
C GLY A 63 -31.54 -17.02 26.31
N GLN A 64 -30.75 -16.25 27.06
CA GLN A 64 -30.08 -15.06 26.55
C GLN A 64 -28.75 -15.42 25.92
N ILE A 65 -28.47 -14.89 24.73
CA ILE A 65 -27.19 -15.07 24.05
C ILE A 65 -26.08 -14.44 24.89
N ILE A 66 -25.14 -15.27 25.34
CA ILE A 66 -23.93 -14.84 26.07
C ILE A 66 -22.72 -14.74 25.15
N TYR A 67 -22.73 -15.43 24.00
CA TYR A 67 -21.65 -15.37 23.03
C TYR A 67 -22.15 -15.72 21.63
N ASP A 68 -21.86 -14.85 20.65
CA ASP A 68 -22.08 -15.11 19.23
C ASP A 68 -20.72 -15.34 18.56
N TYR A 69 -20.47 -16.59 18.17
CA TYR A 69 -19.22 -16.95 17.51
C TYR A 69 -19.07 -16.21 16.19
N SER A 70 -20.15 -16.03 15.42
CA SER A 70 -20.11 -15.38 14.12
C SER A 70 -19.73 -13.90 14.23
N GLU A 71 -20.25 -13.20 15.24
CA GLU A 71 -19.87 -11.83 15.57
C GLU A 71 -18.38 -11.77 15.94
N HIS A 72 -17.91 -12.66 16.83
CA HIS A 72 -16.50 -12.70 17.22
C HIS A 72 -15.54 -12.95 16.04
N PHE A 73 -15.89 -13.86 15.12
CA PHE A 73 -15.10 -14.09 13.91
C PHE A 73 -15.12 -12.85 12.99
N GLY A 74 -16.27 -12.18 12.87
CA GLY A 74 -16.42 -10.93 12.13
C GLY A 74 -15.52 -9.83 12.67
N ASP A 75 -15.55 -9.60 13.99
CA ASP A 75 -14.74 -8.61 14.68
C ASP A 75 -13.24 -8.89 14.53
N THR A 76 -12.83 -10.14 14.76
CA THR A 76 -11.43 -10.54 14.61
C THR A 76 -10.93 -10.32 13.18
N ASN A 77 -11.77 -10.61 12.18
CA ASN A 77 -11.43 -10.36 10.78
C ASN A 77 -11.32 -8.85 10.50
N ALA A 78 -12.21 -8.03 11.06
CA ALA A 78 -12.15 -6.57 10.93
C ALA A 78 -10.87 -5.99 11.56
N GLU A 79 -10.42 -6.52 12.70
CA GLU A 79 -9.14 -6.14 13.32
C GLU A 79 -7.94 -6.46 12.41
N ILE A 80 -7.93 -7.64 11.78
CA ILE A 80 -6.88 -8.04 10.83
C ILE A 80 -6.86 -7.11 9.61
N GLU A 81 -8.03 -6.80 9.05
CA GLU A 81 -8.14 -5.86 7.91
C GLU A 81 -7.69 -4.45 8.28
N SER A 82 -8.03 -3.98 9.49
CA SER A 82 -7.57 -2.70 10.02
C SER A 82 -6.04 -2.66 10.12
N ALA A 83 -5.42 -3.70 10.69
CA ALA A 83 -3.97 -3.82 10.77
C ALA A 83 -3.31 -3.81 9.38
N LEU A 84 -3.89 -4.51 8.39
CA LEU A 84 -3.39 -4.50 7.02
C LEU A 84 -3.54 -3.14 6.35
N SER A 85 -4.64 -2.43 6.57
CA SER A 85 -4.82 -1.07 6.09
C SER A 85 -3.70 -0.15 6.60
N LEU A 86 -3.41 -0.22 7.90
CA LEU A 86 -2.32 0.55 8.51
C LEU A 86 -0.96 0.22 7.88
N VAL A 87 -0.65 -1.07 7.67
CA VAL A 87 0.58 -1.49 6.98
C VAL A 87 0.65 -0.88 5.59
N ARG A 88 -0.39 -1.03 4.77
CA ARG A 88 -0.40 -0.51 3.39
C ARG A 88 -0.20 1.00 3.35
N GLN A 89 -0.90 1.75 4.19
CA GLN A 89 -0.77 3.21 4.28
C GLN A 89 0.64 3.64 4.72
N ALA A 90 1.25 2.96 5.69
CA ALA A 90 2.62 3.23 6.10
C ALA A 90 3.63 3.01 4.95
N PHE A 91 3.40 2.01 4.10
CA PHE A 91 4.27 1.74 2.95
C PHE A 91 4.02 2.68 1.77
N VAL A 92 2.79 3.18 1.56
CA VAL A 92 2.50 4.29 0.64
C VAL A 92 3.32 5.53 1.03
N ILE A 93 3.31 5.90 2.31
CA ILE A 93 4.09 7.04 2.84
C ILE A 93 5.60 6.82 2.61
N SER A 94 6.08 5.64 2.99
CA SER A 94 7.50 5.28 2.90
C SER A 94 7.99 5.27 1.45
N LEU A 95 7.20 4.74 0.54
CA LEU A 95 7.51 4.67 -0.89
C LEU A 95 7.57 6.06 -1.52
N HIS A 96 6.57 6.90 -1.27
CA HIS A 96 6.55 8.27 -1.77
C HIS A 96 7.79 9.05 -1.29
N HIS A 97 8.08 9.03 0.02
CA HIS A 97 9.22 9.76 0.57
C HIS A 97 10.58 9.19 0.15
N LEU A 98 10.70 7.88 -0.07
CA LEU A 98 11.90 7.29 -0.67
C LEU A 98 12.13 7.88 -2.06
N TRP A 99 11.12 7.84 -2.93
CA TRP A 99 11.22 8.35 -4.30
C TRP A 99 11.50 9.86 -4.30
N GLU A 100 10.70 10.66 -3.60
CA GLU A 100 10.84 12.12 -3.47
C GLU A 100 12.28 12.52 -3.09
N ARG A 101 12.84 11.86 -2.05
CA ARG A 101 14.18 12.14 -1.56
C ARG A 101 15.25 11.86 -2.61
N GLU A 102 15.11 10.79 -3.38
CA GLU A 102 16.07 10.44 -4.42
C GLU A 102 15.96 11.38 -5.63
N ILE A 103 14.75 11.83 -5.98
CA ILE A 103 14.56 12.85 -7.01
C ILE A 103 15.13 14.21 -6.57
N ASN A 104 14.90 14.64 -5.34
CA ASN A 104 15.47 15.89 -4.81
C ASN A 104 17.01 15.88 -4.83
N LYS A 105 17.64 14.74 -4.46
CA LYS A 105 19.10 14.57 -4.56
C LYS A 105 19.59 14.69 -6.01
N PHE A 106 18.84 14.16 -6.97
CA PHE A 106 19.16 14.25 -8.38
C PHE A 106 19.05 15.67 -8.90
N MET A 107 17.94 16.35 -8.62
CA MET A 107 17.70 17.74 -9.03
C MET A 107 18.54 18.75 -8.24
N LYS A 108 19.19 18.31 -7.15
CA LYS A 108 19.96 19.14 -6.21
C LYS A 108 19.11 20.25 -5.57
N THR A 109 17.83 19.96 -5.32
CA THR A 109 16.90 20.86 -4.61
C THR A 109 16.64 20.36 -3.20
N LYS A 110 16.26 21.28 -2.31
CA LYS A 110 15.77 20.97 -0.96
C LYS A 110 14.25 20.86 -0.89
N LYS A 111 13.54 21.49 -1.83
CA LYS A 111 12.09 21.52 -1.87
C LYS A 111 11.63 20.68 -3.06
N TYR A 112 10.79 19.70 -2.79
CA TYR A 112 10.12 18.93 -3.83
C TYR A 112 9.02 19.77 -4.48
N GLU A 113 8.95 19.71 -5.80
CA GLU A 113 7.83 20.21 -6.58
C GLU A 113 7.50 19.18 -7.68
N PRO A 114 6.30 18.56 -7.69
CA PRO A 114 5.98 17.45 -8.59
C PRO A 114 6.18 17.76 -10.07
N LYS A 115 5.75 18.95 -10.51
CA LYS A 115 5.87 19.32 -11.93
C LYS A 115 7.33 19.44 -12.36
N GLU A 116 8.16 20.06 -11.54
CA GLU A 116 9.60 20.19 -11.79
C GLU A 116 10.28 18.81 -11.78
N ALA A 117 9.90 17.94 -10.85
CA ALA A 117 10.37 16.56 -10.77
C ALA A 117 10.09 15.76 -12.04
N TYR A 118 8.84 15.76 -12.51
CA TYR A 118 8.45 15.04 -13.72
C TYR A 118 9.20 15.54 -14.95
N HIS A 119 9.30 16.87 -15.12
CA HIS A 119 10.05 17.46 -16.23
C HIS A 119 11.54 17.12 -16.17
N ALA A 120 12.15 17.14 -15.00
CA ALA A 120 13.57 16.81 -14.84
C ALA A 120 13.89 15.34 -15.20
N LEU A 121 12.97 14.42 -14.88
CA LEU A 121 13.11 12.99 -15.19
C LEU A 121 12.90 12.70 -16.68
N GLU A 122 11.91 13.32 -17.30
CA GLU A 122 11.68 13.22 -18.75
C GLU A 122 12.85 13.81 -19.55
N ALA A 123 13.44 14.91 -19.08
CA ALA A 123 14.59 15.54 -19.72
C ALA A 123 15.84 14.63 -19.77
N VAL A 124 15.91 13.61 -18.91
CA VAL A 124 16.97 12.59 -18.95
C VAL A 124 16.52 11.26 -19.57
N GLY A 125 15.34 11.24 -20.21
CA GLY A 125 14.82 10.12 -20.97
C GLY A 125 14.15 9.02 -20.14
N LEU A 126 13.74 9.31 -18.90
CA LEU A 126 12.98 8.36 -18.08
C LEU A 126 11.49 8.42 -18.39
N ILE A 127 10.81 7.27 -18.21
CA ILE A 127 9.37 7.15 -18.38
C ILE A 127 8.69 7.54 -17.08
N VAL A 128 7.95 8.65 -17.09
CA VAL A 128 7.24 9.17 -15.92
C VAL A 128 5.75 8.88 -16.07
N GLN A 129 5.22 7.98 -15.23
CA GLN A 129 3.78 7.73 -15.13
C GLN A 129 3.15 8.77 -14.22
N ARG A 130 2.97 9.99 -14.74
CA ARG A 130 2.57 11.18 -13.97
C ARG A 130 1.32 10.94 -13.12
N ASP A 131 0.27 10.35 -13.71
CA ASP A 131 -1.00 10.12 -13.02
C ASP A 131 -0.84 9.18 -11.82
N GLU A 132 -0.07 8.10 -11.98
CA GLU A 132 0.16 7.12 -10.91
C GLU A 132 1.06 7.67 -9.79
N LEU A 133 2.06 8.48 -10.15
CA LEU A 133 2.91 9.16 -9.15
C LEU A 133 2.13 10.24 -8.39
N GLU A 134 1.20 10.91 -9.06
CA GLU A 134 0.31 11.88 -8.43
C GLU A 134 -0.68 11.20 -7.49
N ARG A 135 -1.26 10.07 -7.92
CA ARG A 135 -2.10 9.21 -7.08
C ARG A 135 -1.35 8.75 -5.83
N LEU A 136 -0.10 8.29 -5.97
CA LEU A 136 0.79 7.95 -4.84
C LEU A 136 1.03 9.15 -3.91
N ARG A 137 1.34 10.33 -4.47
CA ARG A 137 1.58 11.56 -3.70
C ARG A 137 0.35 11.96 -2.89
N LEU A 138 -0.81 11.96 -3.52
CA LEU A 138 -2.08 12.31 -2.89
C LEU A 138 -2.44 11.28 -1.81
N ALA A 139 -2.36 9.98 -2.09
CA ALA A 139 -2.59 8.93 -1.10
C ALA A 139 -1.63 9.05 0.10
N CYS A 140 -0.34 9.34 -0.13
CA CYS A 140 0.62 9.62 0.93
C CYS A 140 0.20 10.84 1.77
N ASN A 141 -0.30 11.91 1.15
CA ASN A 141 -0.74 13.09 1.88
C ASN A 141 -1.99 12.79 2.73
N VAL A 142 -2.98 12.07 2.18
CA VAL A 142 -4.17 11.65 2.93
C VAL A 142 -3.78 10.75 4.10
N ALA A 143 -2.90 9.76 3.87
CA ALA A 143 -2.40 8.87 4.92
C ALA A 143 -1.66 9.61 6.06
N LYS A 144 -1.17 10.83 5.83
CA LYS A 144 -0.46 11.64 6.83
C LYS A 144 -1.31 12.71 7.50
N HIS A 145 -2.27 13.26 6.76
CA HIS A 145 -2.95 14.50 7.12
C HIS A 145 -4.47 14.35 7.15
N SER A 146 -4.99 13.17 6.81
CA SER A 146 -6.41 12.88 6.71
C SER A 146 -7.11 13.77 5.67
N GLU A 147 -8.13 14.52 6.07
CA GLU A 147 -8.98 15.33 5.21
C GLU A 147 -8.28 16.59 4.67
N GLY A 148 -8.94 17.21 3.69
CA GLY A 148 -8.54 18.47 3.09
C GLY A 148 -8.12 18.29 1.64
N ARG A 149 -7.34 19.25 1.13
CA ARG A 149 -7.12 19.41 -0.32
C ARG A 149 -6.63 18.16 -1.03
N SER A 150 -5.70 17.40 -0.44
CA SER A 150 -5.22 16.16 -1.07
C SER A 150 -6.26 15.04 -1.06
N ALA A 151 -7.11 14.97 -0.03
CA ALA A 151 -8.23 14.03 0.02
C ALA A 151 -9.28 14.39 -1.03
N ASP A 152 -9.63 15.67 -1.15
CA ASP A 152 -10.57 16.17 -2.16
C ASP A 152 -10.05 15.90 -3.59
N GLU A 153 -8.77 16.19 -3.85
CA GLU A 153 -8.13 15.95 -5.16
C GLU A 153 -8.05 14.45 -5.48
N LEU A 154 -7.70 13.60 -4.50
CA LEU A 154 -7.67 12.16 -4.71
C LEU A 154 -9.07 11.60 -4.95
N PHE A 155 -10.07 12.01 -4.17
CA PHE A 155 -11.44 11.54 -4.33
C PHE A 155 -12.04 11.95 -5.67
N ALA A 156 -11.71 13.15 -6.17
CA ALA A 156 -12.15 13.61 -7.48
C ALA A 156 -11.58 12.79 -8.65
N THR A 157 -10.42 12.16 -8.46
CA THR A 157 -9.69 11.42 -9.53
C THR A 157 -9.72 9.91 -9.37
N ASN A 158 -9.85 9.43 -8.12
CA ASN A 158 -9.80 8.05 -7.68
C ASN A 158 -10.80 7.80 -6.54
N PRO A 159 -12.11 7.98 -6.77
CA PRO A 159 -13.12 7.82 -5.72
C PRO A 159 -13.16 6.40 -5.14
N GLU A 160 -12.74 5.39 -5.90
CA GLU A 160 -12.65 4.00 -5.46
C GLU A 160 -11.64 3.76 -4.32
N MET A 161 -10.72 4.70 -4.10
CA MET A 161 -9.80 4.65 -2.96
C MET A 161 -10.45 5.09 -1.65
N PHE A 162 -11.75 5.38 -1.63
CA PHE A 162 -12.47 5.77 -0.43
C PHE A 162 -13.71 4.91 -0.19
N LYS A 163 -13.90 4.47 1.04
CA LYS A 163 -15.15 3.83 1.48
C LYS A 163 -16.08 4.87 2.09
N LEU A 164 -16.93 5.48 1.27
CA LEU A 164 -17.97 6.38 1.79
C LEU A 164 -19.20 5.55 2.21
N ASP A 165 -19.67 5.81 3.43
CA ASP A 165 -20.90 5.27 4.00
C ASP A 165 -21.52 6.29 4.96
N ASP A 166 -22.58 5.90 5.69
CA ASP A 166 -23.26 6.81 6.62
C ASP A 166 -22.34 7.34 7.74
N ALA A 167 -21.22 6.66 8.03
CA ALA A 167 -20.23 7.10 9.01
C ALA A 167 -19.21 8.08 8.41
N TYR A 168 -19.03 8.08 7.08
CA TYR A 168 -18.04 8.91 6.39
C TYR A 168 -18.63 9.66 5.19
N ASP A 169 -18.99 10.93 5.41
CA ASP A 169 -19.54 11.80 4.37
C ASP A 169 -18.46 12.47 3.49
N LYS A 170 -17.17 12.34 3.86
CA LYS A 170 -16.03 13.02 3.23
C LYS A 170 -14.80 12.12 3.12
N PRO A 171 -13.94 12.33 2.11
CA PRO A 171 -12.68 11.61 1.99
C PRO A 171 -11.70 12.04 3.10
N ALA A 172 -11.13 11.05 3.79
CA ALA A 172 -10.28 11.22 4.97
C ALA A 172 -9.31 10.04 5.12
N TYR A 173 -8.50 10.05 6.18
CA TYR A 173 -7.60 8.94 6.53
C TYR A 173 -8.39 7.65 6.84
N ASP A 174 -9.43 7.77 7.67
CA ASP A 174 -10.16 6.62 8.24
C ASP A 174 -10.89 5.78 7.18
N ASN A 175 -11.23 6.39 6.04
CA ASN A 175 -11.90 5.72 4.93
C ASN A 175 -11.02 5.56 3.68
N LEU A 176 -9.72 5.87 3.77
CA LEU A 176 -8.77 5.63 2.68
C LEU A 176 -8.50 4.12 2.53
N ILE A 177 -8.93 3.57 1.41
CA ILE A 177 -8.64 2.21 0.97
C ILE A 177 -7.39 2.23 0.09
N VAL A 178 -6.31 1.66 0.60
CA VAL A 178 -5.16 1.26 -0.21
C VAL A 178 -5.20 -0.26 -0.33
N THR A 179 -5.21 -0.78 -1.55
CA THR A 179 -5.13 -2.22 -1.81
C THR A 179 -3.70 -2.66 -2.11
N ASP A 180 -3.46 -3.97 -2.12
CA ASP A 180 -2.17 -4.52 -2.54
C ASP A 180 -1.89 -4.22 -4.02
N ALA A 181 -2.92 -4.21 -4.85
CA ALA A 181 -2.81 -3.88 -6.26
C ALA A 181 -2.40 -2.42 -6.46
N ASP A 182 -2.93 -1.50 -5.64
CA ASP A 182 -2.52 -0.09 -5.66
C ASP A 182 -1.04 0.05 -5.28
N LEU A 183 -0.63 -0.62 -4.20
CA LEU A 183 0.76 -0.54 -3.76
C LEU A 183 1.74 -1.12 -4.79
N GLU A 184 1.40 -2.24 -5.43
CA GLU A 184 2.21 -2.80 -6.53
C GLU A 184 2.26 -1.89 -7.76
N SER A 185 1.14 -1.24 -8.10
CA SER A 185 1.08 -0.23 -9.16
C SER A 185 1.99 0.96 -8.84
N PHE A 186 1.96 1.46 -7.59
CA PHE A 186 2.85 2.52 -7.12
C PHE A 186 4.32 2.11 -7.19
N PHE A 187 4.67 0.90 -6.73
CA PHE A 187 6.03 0.39 -6.86
C PHE A 187 6.47 0.30 -8.32
N ALA A 188 5.62 -0.20 -9.22
CA ALA A 188 5.92 -0.30 -10.64
C ALA A 188 6.17 1.09 -11.28
N SER A 189 5.37 2.08 -10.89
CA SER A 189 5.53 3.47 -11.34
C SER A 189 6.81 4.11 -10.82
N VAL A 190 7.13 3.92 -9.53
CA VAL A 190 8.37 4.40 -8.90
C VAL A 190 9.61 3.74 -9.52
N VAL A 191 9.55 2.45 -9.84
CA VAL A 191 10.64 1.76 -10.54
C VAL A 191 10.88 2.40 -11.91
N LYS A 192 9.83 2.60 -12.73
CA LYS A 192 9.99 3.16 -14.10
C LYS A 192 10.48 4.60 -14.12
N SER A 193 10.02 5.41 -13.16
CA SER A 193 10.41 6.80 -13.01
C SER A 193 11.74 7.00 -12.27
N GLY A 194 12.33 5.91 -11.77
CA GLY A 194 13.62 5.92 -11.08
C GLY A 194 14.83 5.73 -11.99
N PHE A 195 16.02 5.94 -11.43
CA PHE A 195 17.28 5.69 -12.12
C PHE A 195 17.41 4.20 -12.45
N GLN A 196 17.43 3.87 -13.74
CA GLN A 196 17.56 2.49 -14.19
C GLN A 196 19.00 1.99 -14.07
N ARG A 197 19.15 0.72 -13.69
CA ARG A 197 20.43 0.02 -13.86
C ARG A 197 20.65 -0.20 -15.35
N GLN A 198 21.63 0.47 -15.94
CA GLN A 198 22.06 0.14 -17.30
C GLN A 198 22.70 -1.26 -17.27
N SER A 199 22.10 -2.23 -17.96
CA SER A 199 22.73 -3.53 -18.18
C SER A 199 23.92 -3.33 -19.11
N THR A 200 25.13 -3.44 -18.58
CA THR A 200 26.37 -3.37 -19.38
C THR A 200 26.77 -4.73 -19.96
N PHE A 201 25.95 -5.77 -19.81
CA PHE A 201 26.19 -7.05 -20.50
C PHE A 201 25.79 -6.93 -21.97
N LYS A 202 26.71 -6.41 -22.79
CA LYS A 202 26.73 -6.77 -24.21
C LYS A 202 27.00 -8.27 -24.27
N ALA A 203 25.97 -9.06 -24.56
CA ALA A 203 26.17 -10.43 -25.00
C ALA A 203 27.17 -10.40 -26.15
N LYS A 204 28.31 -11.09 -26.01
CA LYS A 204 29.15 -11.40 -27.17
C LYS A 204 28.26 -12.23 -28.09
N ALA A 205 27.94 -11.70 -29.27
CA ALA A 205 27.35 -12.49 -30.34
C ALA A 205 28.31 -13.66 -30.66
N PRO A 206 27.76 -14.86 -30.95
CA PRO A 206 28.57 -16.04 -31.28
C PRO A 206 29.46 -15.83 -32.50
#